data_AF-A0A0F0GRK4-F1
#
_entry.id   AF-A0A0F0GRK4-F1
#
_cell.length_a   1.000
_cell.length_b   1.000
_cell.length_c   1.000
_cell.angle_alpha   90.00
_cell.angle_beta   90.00
_cell.angle_gamma   90.00
#
_symmetry.space_group_name_H-M   'P 1'
#
loop_
_entity.id
_entity.type
_entity.pdbx_description
1 polymer ?
#
loop_
_entity_poly.entity_id
_entity_poly.type
_entity_poly.pdbx_seq_one_letter_code
_entity_poly.pdbx_strand_id
1 'polypeptide(L)'
;MAEHTYRVTVRGRFADLTDDQRASLREHLEGFDFLRDGGFSEEGGLTFDEKLDFFSYRVILTAKDKPDEAGLRRATTALDALGVDFKGLRAKVTDMDEMKINRPKRLG
;
A
#
# COMPACT_ATOMS: atom_id res chain seq x y z
N MET A 1 -21.05 -15.07 -1.11
CA MET A 1 -19.66 -15.09 -1.60
C MET A 1 -18.76 -15.38 -0.41
N ALA A 2 -17.76 -16.25 -0.57
CA ALA A 2 -16.83 -16.54 0.52
C ALA A 2 -15.94 -15.31 0.77
N GLU A 3 -15.46 -15.15 2.00
CA GLU A 3 -14.48 -14.12 2.30
C GLU A 3 -13.13 -14.60 1.80
N HIS A 4 -12.47 -13.78 1.00
CA HIS A 4 -11.21 -14.12 0.36
C HIS A 4 -10.09 -13.21 0.85
N THR A 5 -8.87 -13.75 0.91
CA THR A 5 -7.69 -12.97 1.29
C THR A 5 -7.09 -12.27 0.08
N TYR A 6 -7.00 -10.94 0.16
CA TYR A 6 -6.45 -10.11 -0.90
C TYR A 6 -5.19 -9.40 -0.45
N ARG A 7 -4.21 -9.36 -1.34
CA ARG A 7 -3.11 -8.40 -1.27
C ARG A 7 -3.44 -7.21 -2.16
N VAL A 8 -3.58 -6.04 -1.55
CA VAL A 8 -3.90 -4.81 -2.28
C VAL A 8 -2.71 -3.88 -2.23
N THR A 9 -2.28 -3.44 -3.40
CA THR A 9 -1.28 -2.38 -3.57
C THR A 9 -1.97 -1.15 -4.14
N VAL A 10 -2.00 -0.07 -3.38
CA VAL A 10 -2.46 1.23 -3.85
C VAL A 10 -1.24 2.05 -4.21
N ARG A 11 -1.21 2.59 -5.43
CA ARG A 11 -0.15 3.52 -5.87
C ARG A 11 -0.77 4.87 -6.16
N GLY A 12 -0.07 5.93 -5.78
CA GLY A 12 -0.49 7.30 -6.03
C GLY A 12 0.70 8.24 -6.19
N ARG A 13 0.38 9.49 -6.44
CA ARG A 13 1.31 10.61 -6.39
C ARG A 13 0.90 11.56 -5.28
N PHE A 14 1.86 12.14 -4.59
CA PHE A 14 1.57 13.30 -3.77
C PHE A 14 1.16 14.47 -4.67
N ALA A 15 0.25 15.32 -4.19
CA ALA A 15 -0.27 16.44 -4.96
C ALA A 15 0.64 17.67 -4.80
N ASP A 16 0.22 18.67 -4.04
CA ASP A 16 1.03 19.83 -3.66
C ASP A 16 1.42 19.67 -2.19
N LEU A 17 2.62 19.14 -1.95
CA LEU A 17 3.17 19.06 -0.60
C LEU A 17 3.78 20.40 -0.21
N THR A 18 3.37 20.94 0.92
CA THR A 18 4.03 22.07 1.58
C THR A 18 5.40 21.64 2.13
N ASP A 19 6.28 22.60 2.39
CA ASP A 19 7.60 22.30 2.95
C ASP A 19 7.51 21.63 4.33
N ASP A 20 6.51 21.98 5.14
CA ASP A 20 6.24 21.34 6.42
C ASP A 20 5.81 19.87 6.27
N GLN A 21 4.91 19.57 5.33
CA GLN A 21 4.50 18.20 5.01
C GLN A 21 5.68 17.38 4.51
N ARG A 22 6.54 17.98 3.68
CA ARG A 22 7.77 17.32 3.19
C ARG A 22 8.75 17.03 4.31
N ALA A 23 8.91 17.95 5.27
CA ALA A 23 9.74 17.74 6.44
C ALA A 23 9.21 16.58 7.28
N SER A 24 7.92 16.59 7.61
CA SER A 24 7.28 15.52 8.38
C SER A 24 7.38 14.15 7.71
N LEU A 25 7.15 14.08 6.39
CA LEU A 25 7.30 12.83 5.63
C LEU A 25 8.75 12.32 5.63
N ARG A 26 9.75 13.22 5.60
CA ARG A 26 11.17 12.85 5.68
C ARG A 26 11.57 12.37 7.07
N GLU A 27 11.09 13.02 8.12
CA GLU A 27 11.28 12.52 9.49
C GLU A 27 10.65 11.13 9.66
N HIS A 28 9.50 10.89 9.03
CA HIS A 28 8.87 9.57 9.01
C HIS A 28 9.73 8.53 8.28
N LEU A 29 10.43 8.92 7.19
CA LEU A 29 11.36 8.03 6.47
C LEU A 29 12.58 7.63 7.29
N GLU A 30 13.12 8.53 8.13
CA GLU A 30 14.28 8.21 8.97
C GLU A 30 14.01 7.06 9.95
N GLY A 31 12.75 6.90 10.38
CA GLY A 31 12.30 5.80 11.22
C GLY A 31 11.72 4.59 10.46
N PHE A 32 11.52 4.70 9.14
CA PHE A 32 10.82 3.68 8.35
C PHE A 32 11.81 2.68 7.74
N ASP A 33 11.81 1.44 8.23
CA ASP A 33 12.64 0.39 7.67
C ASP A 33 11.88 -0.28 6.51
N PHE A 34 12.21 0.09 5.26
CA PHE A 34 11.56 -0.48 4.08
C PHE A 34 11.62 -2.02 4.01
N LEU A 35 12.63 -2.65 4.62
CA LEU A 35 12.74 -4.11 4.66
C LEU A 35 11.79 -4.76 5.66
N ARG A 36 11.42 -4.05 6.73
CA ARG A 36 10.47 -4.53 7.76
C ARG A 36 9.04 -4.07 7.48
N ASP A 37 8.87 -2.82 7.11
CA ASP A 37 7.59 -2.11 7.06
C ASP A 37 7.07 -1.94 5.63
N GLY A 38 7.91 -2.18 4.61
CA GLY A 38 7.54 -2.09 3.20
C GLY A 38 6.80 -3.32 2.66
N GLY A 39 6.61 -4.34 3.48
CA GLY A 39 5.92 -5.59 3.13
C GLY A 39 4.40 -5.46 3.01
N PHE A 40 3.74 -6.59 2.76
CA PHE A 40 2.29 -6.71 2.92
C PHE A 40 1.99 -7.09 4.37
N SER A 41 1.28 -6.23 5.10
CA SER A 41 0.79 -6.49 6.46
C SER A 41 -0.71 -6.20 6.54
N GLU A 42 -1.38 -6.71 7.58
CA GLU A 42 -2.81 -6.45 7.84
C GLU A 42 -3.07 -5.00 8.28
N GLU A 43 -2.10 -4.38 8.97
CA GLU A 43 -2.14 -2.97 9.35
C GLU A 43 -1.94 -2.05 8.13
N GLY A 44 -1.17 -2.54 7.15
CA GLY A 44 -0.82 -1.88 5.92
C GLY A 44 0.39 -0.96 6.06
N GLY A 45 1.29 -1.01 5.07
CA GLY A 45 2.52 -0.23 5.04
C GLY A 45 2.48 0.83 3.94
N LEU A 46 2.65 2.10 4.31
CA LEU A 46 2.86 3.18 3.35
C LEU A 46 4.35 3.31 3.05
N THR A 47 4.71 3.26 1.77
CA THR A 47 6.09 3.37 1.30
C THR A 47 6.21 4.50 0.29
N PHE A 48 7.27 5.28 0.37
CA PHE A 48 7.57 6.36 -0.57
C PHE A 48 9.08 6.60 -0.64
N ASP A 49 9.49 7.34 -1.67
CA ASP A 49 10.89 7.69 -1.94
C ASP A 49 11.19 9.09 -1.39
N GLU A 50 12.46 9.42 -1.15
CA GLU A 50 12.94 10.73 -0.69
C GLU A 50 12.49 11.90 -1.59
N LYS A 51 12.22 11.61 -2.87
CA LYS A 51 11.67 12.59 -3.82
C LYS A 51 10.25 13.03 -3.50
N LEU A 52 9.50 12.23 -2.72
CA LEU A 52 8.09 12.47 -2.38
C LEU A 52 7.22 12.73 -3.61
N ASP A 53 7.54 12.10 -4.75
CA ASP A 53 6.74 12.18 -5.97
C ASP A 53 5.61 11.13 -5.97
N PHE A 54 5.94 9.93 -5.52
CA PHE A 54 5.07 8.76 -5.57
C PHE A 54 5.09 8.02 -4.24
N PHE A 55 3.97 7.39 -3.92
CA PHE A 55 3.86 6.46 -2.82
C PHE A 55 3.19 5.17 -3.26
N SER A 56 3.43 4.12 -2.49
CA SER A 56 2.77 2.83 -2.59
C SER A 56 2.33 2.39 -1.20
N TYR A 57 1.04 2.14 -1.03
CA TYR A 57 0.48 1.56 0.18
C TYR A 57 0.17 0.08 -0.08
N ARG A 58 0.67 -0.81 0.78
CA ARG A 58 0.48 -2.27 0.65
C ARG A 58 -0.23 -2.80 1.87
N VAL A 59 -1.33 -3.52 1.66
CA VAL A 59 -2.14 -4.06 2.74
C VAL A 59 -2.66 -5.46 2.40
N ILE A 60 -2.75 -6.31 3.42
CA ILE A 60 -3.48 -7.58 3.37
C ILE A 60 -4.85 -7.33 3.96
N LEU A 61 -5.91 -7.67 3.24
CA LEU A 61 -7.26 -7.57 3.75
C LEU A 61 -8.10 -8.75 3.29
N THR A 62 -9.01 -9.17 4.16
CA THR A 62 -10.08 -10.10 3.84
C THR A 62 -11.32 -9.30 3.44
N ALA A 63 -11.89 -9.64 2.29
CA ALA A 63 -13.11 -8.99 1.81
C ALA A 63 -14.02 -10.01 1.13
N LYS A 64 -15.33 -9.73 1.16
CA LYS A 64 -16.34 -10.49 0.40
C LYS A 64 -16.54 -9.94 -0.99
N ASP A 65 -16.46 -8.61 -1.14
CA ASP A 65 -16.64 -7.89 -2.39
C ASP A 65 -15.81 -6.59 -2.37
N LYS A 66 -15.37 -6.15 -3.56
CA LYS A 66 -14.66 -4.86 -3.80
C LYS A 66 -13.40 -4.64 -2.93
N PRO A 67 -12.43 -5.58 -2.95
CA PRO A 67 -11.16 -5.42 -2.24
C PRO A 67 -10.35 -4.20 -2.69
N ASP A 68 -10.55 -3.74 -3.92
CA ASP A 68 -9.96 -2.52 -4.49
C ASP A 68 -10.45 -1.26 -3.76
N GLU A 69 -11.76 -1.11 -3.58
CA GLU A 69 -12.35 0.02 -2.82
C GLU A 69 -11.91 0.00 -1.35
N ALA A 70 -11.85 -1.19 -0.74
CA ALA A 70 -11.36 -1.36 0.63
C ALA A 70 -9.90 -0.92 0.77
N GLY A 71 -9.04 -1.33 -0.16
CA GLY A 71 -7.63 -0.92 -0.18
C GLY A 71 -7.46 0.59 -0.42
N LEU A 72 -8.23 1.18 -1.34
CA LEU A 72 -8.21 2.63 -1.58
C LEU A 72 -8.62 3.42 -0.34
N ARG A 73 -9.65 2.96 0.38
CA ARG A 73 -10.09 3.59 1.63
C ARG A 73 -9.01 3.56 2.69
N ARG A 74 -8.36 2.40 2.89
CA ARG A 74 -7.26 2.25 3.85
C ARG A 74 -6.07 3.16 3.52
N ALA A 75 -5.69 3.20 2.24
CA ALA A 75 -4.62 4.09 1.79
C ALA A 75 -4.99 5.56 2.01
N THR A 76 -6.23 5.96 1.72
CA THR A 76 -6.71 7.33 1.94
C THR A 76 -6.65 7.70 3.42
N THR A 77 -7.16 6.84 4.30
CA THR A 77 -7.10 7.07 5.76
C THR A 77 -5.66 7.21 6.27
N ALA A 78 -4.72 6.41 5.74
CA ALA A 78 -3.31 6.52 6.11
C ALA A 78 -2.68 7.85 5.65
N LEU A 79 -3.03 8.32 4.45
CA LEU A 79 -2.56 9.61 3.91
C LEU A 79 -3.20 10.79 4.66
N ASP A 80 -4.49 10.70 4.99
CA ASP A 80 -5.20 11.70 5.78
C ASP A 80 -4.62 11.82 7.19
N ALA A 81 -4.21 10.70 7.81
CA ALA A 81 -3.54 10.70 9.11
C ALA A 81 -2.17 11.39 9.07
N LEU A 82 -1.50 11.37 7.92
CA LEU A 82 -0.26 12.12 7.68
C LEU A 82 -0.53 13.57 7.25
N GLY A 83 -1.79 13.92 6.97
CA GLY A 83 -2.20 15.25 6.56
C GLY A 83 -1.68 15.66 5.19
N VAL A 84 -1.55 14.73 4.24
CA VAL A 84 -0.94 14.96 2.92
C VAL A 84 -1.93 14.79 1.78
N ASP A 85 -1.89 15.72 0.82
CA ASP A 85 -2.72 15.65 -0.38
C ASP A 85 -2.14 14.67 -1.42
N PHE A 86 -3.04 13.99 -2.13
CA PHE A 86 -2.67 12.98 -3.12
C PHE A 86 -3.53 13.05 -4.38
N LYS A 87 -3.01 12.49 -5.48
CA LYS A 87 -3.70 12.42 -6.77
C LYS A 87 -3.40 11.12 -7.51
N GLY A 88 -4.36 10.71 -8.35
CA GLY A 88 -4.20 9.59 -9.27
C GLY A 88 -4.06 8.23 -8.57
N LEU A 89 -4.80 8.00 -7.49
CA LEU A 89 -4.82 6.71 -6.79
C LEU A 89 -5.26 5.59 -7.73
N ARG A 90 -4.53 4.48 -7.69
CA ARG A 90 -4.87 3.24 -8.38
C ARG A 90 -4.63 2.06 -7.46
N ALA A 91 -5.65 1.23 -7.25
CA ALA A 91 -5.51 -0.03 -6.54
C ALA A 91 -5.23 -1.18 -7.52
N LYS A 92 -4.29 -2.04 -7.13
CA LYS A 92 -4.03 -3.33 -7.75
C LYS A 92 -4.31 -4.40 -6.71
N VAL A 93 -5.28 -5.27 -7.00
CA VAL A 93 -5.67 -6.37 -6.12
C VAL A 93 -5.07 -7.66 -6.64
N THR A 94 -4.58 -8.48 -5.73
CA THR A 94 -4.17 -9.86 -5.99
C THR A 94 -4.93 -10.76 -5.03
N ASP A 95 -5.77 -11.65 -5.56
CA ASP A 95 -6.44 -12.70 -4.79
C ASP A 95 -5.43 -13.79 -4.42
N MET A 96 -5.27 -14.04 -3.13
CA MET A 96 -4.33 -15.05 -2.62
C MET A 96 -4.93 -16.45 -2.64
N ASP A 97 -6.25 -16.57 -2.61
CA ASP A 97 -6.97 -17.84 -2.55
C ASP A 97 -7.13 -18.44 -3.96
N GLU A 98 -7.26 -17.58 -4.98
CA GLU A 98 -7.23 -18.00 -6.39
C GLU A 98 -5.81 -18.19 -6.94
N MET A 99 -4.77 -17.72 -6.23
CA MET A 99 -3.39 -17.94 -6.64
C MET A 99 -3.02 -19.43 -6.54
N LYS A 100 -3.14 -20.15 -7.65
CA LYS A 100 -2.47 -21.43 -7.85
C LYS A 100 -0.96 -21.23 -7.66
N ILE A 101 -0.41 -21.74 -6.57
CA ILE A 101 1.03 -21.86 -6.40
C ILE A 101 1.55 -22.78 -7.52
N ASN A 102 2.03 -22.18 -8.62
CA ASN A 102 2.82 -22.89 -9.62
C ASN A 102 4.18 -23.22 -9.00
N ARG A 103 4.24 -24.34 -8.29
CA ARG A 103 5.49 -24.85 -7.73
C ARG A 103 6.38 -25.29 -8.91
N PRO A 104 7.55 -24.66 -9.15
CA PRO A 104 8.43 -25.12 -10.22
C PRO A 104 8.80 -26.58 -9.96
N LYS A 105 8.64 -27.45 -10.98
CA LYS A 105 9.15 -28.83 -10.89
C LYS A 105 10.64 -28.74 -10.59
N ARG A 106 11.08 -29.23 -9.42
CA ARG A 106 12.51 -29.46 -9.17
C ARG A 106 13.00 -30.33 -10.32
N LEU A 107 13.88 -29.81 -11.15
CA LEU A 107 14.66 -30.60 -12.10
C LEU A 107 15.49 -31.56 -11.23
N GLY A 108 15.12 -32.84 -11.30
CA GLY A 108 15.87 -33.94 -10.70
C GLY A 108 17.06 -34.34 -11.55
#